data_AF-C4WWZ5-F1
#
_entry.id   AF-C4WWZ5-F1
#
_cell.length_a   1.000
_cell.length_b   1.000
_cell.length_c   1.000
_cell.angle_alpha   90.00
_cell.angle_beta   90.00
_cell.angle_gamma   90.00
#
_symmetry.space_group_name_H-M   'P 1'
#
loop_
_entity.id
_entity.type
_entity.pdbx_description
1 polymer ?
#
loop_
_entity_poly.entity_id
_entity_poly.type
_entity_poly.pdbx_seq_one_letter_code
_entity_poly.pdbx_strand_id
1 'polypeptide(L)'
;MALRFIKRTYNRMFLAKDPMPPYASHVVQIGDPVLRNKASPVPLEKIGTKEVQNLIYIMKSLMKKSNLIGLAAPQVGIPFQIFVIHFPRPSHYFSKEEILLKGMEHVENHVWINPELMF
;
A
#
# COMPACT_ATOMS: atom_id res chain seq x y z
N MET A 1 -28.33 13.38 -23.93
CA MET A 1 -27.29 12.85 -24.85
C MET A 1 -26.05 13.76 -24.91
N ALA A 2 -26.19 15.10 -25.06
CA ALA A 2 -25.08 16.06 -25.14
C ALA A 2 -24.26 16.27 -23.84
N LEU A 3 -24.90 16.28 -22.66
CA LEU A 3 -24.21 16.48 -21.37
C LEU A 3 -23.12 15.45 -21.09
N ARG A 4 -23.35 14.20 -21.49
CA ARG A 4 -22.43 13.08 -21.30
C ARG A 4 -21.17 13.24 -22.17
N PHE A 5 -21.31 13.89 -23.32
CA PHE A 5 -20.20 14.23 -24.20
C PHE A 5 -19.41 15.41 -23.64
N ILE A 6 -20.07 16.50 -23.24
CA ILE A 6 -19.42 17.69 -22.64
C ILE A 6 -18.64 17.33 -21.39
N LYS A 7 -19.21 16.52 -20.48
CA LYS A 7 -18.51 16.02 -19.28
C LYS A 7 -17.26 15.21 -19.63
N ARG A 8 -17.34 14.39 -20.68
CA ARG A 8 -16.24 13.53 -21.12
C ARG A 8 -15.13 14.34 -21.79
N THR A 9 -15.47 15.35 -22.58
CA THR A 9 -14.53 16.27 -23.22
C THR A 9 -13.86 17.18 -22.19
N TYR A 10 -14.61 17.72 -21.23
CA TYR A 10 -14.09 18.52 -20.12
C TYR A 10 -13.09 17.73 -19.26
N ASN A 11 -13.46 16.52 -18.83
CA ASN A 11 -12.57 15.65 -18.08
C ASN A 11 -11.28 15.33 -18.86
N ARG A 12 -11.35 15.16 -20.19
CA ARG A 12 -10.18 14.85 -21.02
C ARG A 12 -9.25 16.06 -21.23
N MET A 13 -9.78 17.28 -21.20
CA MET A 13 -9.01 18.51 -21.42
C MET A 13 -8.47 19.13 -20.13
N PHE A 14 -9.19 19.00 -19.00
CA PHE A 14 -8.93 19.80 -17.81
C PHE A 14 -8.78 18.99 -16.51
N LEU A 15 -9.10 17.70 -16.48
CA LEU A 15 -8.73 16.85 -15.35
C LEU A 15 -7.44 16.10 -15.71
N ALA A 16 -6.46 16.13 -14.80
CA ALA A 16 -5.29 15.27 -14.91
C ALA A 16 -5.75 13.82 -15.12
N LYS A 17 -5.09 13.10 -16.03
CA LYS A 17 -5.32 11.66 -16.22
C LYS A 17 -5.22 11.01 -14.84
N ASP A 18 -6.25 10.24 -14.45
CA ASP A 18 -6.27 9.59 -13.15
C ASP A 18 -4.94 8.86 -12.94
N PRO A 19 -4.27 9.03 -11.79
CA PRO A 19 -3.01 8.37 -11.55
C PRO A 19 -3.20 6.87 -11.75
N MET A 20 -2.23 6.22 -12.39
CA MET A 20 -2.25 4.77 -12.52
C MET A 20 -1.59 4.15 -11.28
N PRO A 21 -2.09 3.00 -10.80
CA PRO A 21 -1.39 2.26 -9.77
C PRO A 21 -0.02 1.77 -10.28
N PRO A 22 0.98 1.59 -9.40
CA PRO A 22 0.92 1.81 -7.96
C PRO A 22 0.83 3.29 -7.55
N TYR A 23 -0.08 3.60 -6.64
CA TYR A 23 -0.31 4.97 -6.16
C TYR A 23 0.79 5.40 -5.19
N ALA A 24 1.68 6.30 -5.63
CA ALA A 24 2.80 6.78 -4.81
C ALA A 24 2.43 7.93 -3.86
N SER A 25 1.28 8.58 -4.06
CA SER A 25 0.88 9.78 -3.32
C SER A 25 -0.16 9.54 -2.23
N HIS A 26 -0.89 8.44 -2.29
CA HIS A 26 -2.03 8.16 -1.42
C HIS A 26 -2.27 6.67 -1.25
N VAL A 27 -3.01 6.34 -0.18
CA VAL A 27 -3.58 5.02 0.06
C VAL A 27 -5.00 5.00 -0.52
N VAL A 28 -5.36 3.92 -1.24
CA VAL A 28 -6.72 3.74 -1.73
C VAL A 28 -7.71 3.70 -0.56
N GLN A 29 -8.91 4.25 -0.77
CA GLN A 29 -9.91 4.40 0.28
C GLN A 29 -10.97 3.30 0.20
N ILE A 30 -11.71 3.13 1.31
CA ILE A 30 -12.84 2.19 1.38
C ILE A 30 -13.82 2.49 0.23
N GLY A 31 -14.19 1.44 -0.50
CA GLY A 31 -15.01 1.53 -1.71
C GLY A 31 -14.25 1.13 -2.98
N ASP A 32 -12.92 1.22 -2.97
CA ASP A 32 -12.10 0.70 -4.07
C ASP A 32 -12.19 -0.84 -4.11
N PRO A 33 -12.54 -1.45 -5.26
CA PRO A 33 -12.66 -2.90 -5.39
C PRO A 33 -11.36 -3.65 -5.10
N VAL A 34 -10.18 -3.03 -5.24
CA VAL A 34 -8.89 -3.69 -4.92
C VAL A 34 -8.82 -4.10 -3.45
N LEU A 35 -9.50 -3.38 -2.55
CA LEU A 35 -9.54 -3.69 -1.11
C LEU A 35 -10.54 -4.80 -0.75
N ARG A 36 -11.36 -5.27 -1.70
CA ARG A 36 -12.38 -6.30 -1.49
C ARG A 36 -12.05 -7.64 -2.14
N ASN A 37 -11.07 -7.65 -3.05
CA ASN A 37 -10.65 -8.86 -3.75
C ASN A 37 -9.45 -9.52 -3.06
N LYS A 38 -9.38 -10.86 -3.11
CA LYS A 38 -8.20 -11.60 -2.64
C LYS A 38 -7.02 -11.27 -3.56
N ALA A 39 -5.91 -10.84 -2.97
CA ALA A 39 -4.69 -10.58 -3.72
C ALA A 39 -4.05 -11.88 -4.25
N SER A 40 -3.47 -11.82 -5.45
CA SER A 40 -2.79 -12.94 -6.09
C SER A 40 -1.37 -13.10 -5.55
N PRO A 41 -0.83 -14.32 -5.50
CA PRO A 41 0.59 -14.50 -5.22
C PRO A 41 1.43 -13.84 -6.32
N VAL A 42 2.59 -13.31 -5.94
CA VAL A 42 3.62 -12.84 -6.85
C VAL A 42 4.32 -14.06 -7.46
N PRO A 43 4.37 -14.19 -8.79
CA PRO A 43 5.18 -15.23 -9.43
C PRO A 43 6.65 -15.10 -9.01
N LEU A 44 7.31 -16.23 -8.70
CA LEU A 44 8.66 -16.23 -8.13
C LEU A 44 9.67 -15.52 -9.05
N GLU A 45 9.55 -15.73 -10.35
CA GLU A 45 10.35 -15.10 -11.40
C GLU A 45 10.18 -13.58 -11.46
N LYS A 46 9.06 -13.05 -10.94
CA LYS A 46 8.78 -11.61 -10.91
C LYS A 46 9.37 -10.90 -9.71
N ILE A 47 9.70 -11.61 -8.62
CA ILE A 47 10.15 -11.00 -7.35
C ILE A 47 11.36 -10.09 -7.55
N GLY A 48 12.34 -10.53 -8.34
CA GLY A 48 13.56 -9.77 -8.64
C GLY A 48 13.40 -8.70 -9.74
N THR A 49 12.24 -8.61 -10.39
CA THR A 49 12.05 -7.69 -11.51
C THR A 49 11.98 -6.24 -11.03
N LYS A 50 12.34 -5.31 -11.92
CA LYS A 50 12.21 -3.86 -11.65
C LYS A 50 10.79 -3.46 -11.27
N GLU A 51 9.78 -4.14 -11.80
CA GLU A 51 8.37 -3.90 -11.50
C GLU A 51 8.06 -4.10 -10.01
N VAL A 52 8.37 -5.29 -9.46
CA VAL A 52 8.13 -5.62 -8.05
C VAL A 52 9.03 -4.81 -7.12
N GLN A 53 10.30 -4.60 -7.50
CA GLN A 53 11.22 -3.78 -6.69
C GLN A 53 10.76 -2.32 -6.62
N ASN A 54 10.23 -1.76 -7.71
CA ASN A 54 9.66 -0.41 -7.71
C ASN A 54 8.39 -0.32 -6.85
N LEU A 55 7.53 -1.35 -6.90
CA LEU A 55 6.36 -1.44 -6.02
C LEU A 55 6.78 -1.42 -4.53
N ILE A 56 7.77 -2.24 -4.15
CA ILE A 56 8.29 -2.28 -2.77
C ILE A 56 8.86 -0.92 -2.37
N TYR A 57 9.60 -0.26 -3.26
CA TYR A 57 10.12 1.08 -3.02
C TYR A 57 8.99 2.11 -2.77
N ILE A 58 7.95 2.09 -3.59
CA ILE A 58 6.77 2.96 -3.44
C ILE A 58 6.08 2.69 -2.10
N MET A 59 5.87 1.43 -1.74
CA MET A 59 5.23 1.05 -0.48
C MET A 59 6.04 1.53 0.73
N LYS A 60 7.36 1.33 0.74
CA LYS A 60 8.25 1.84 1.82
C LYS A 60 8.22 3.36 1.92
N SER A 61 8.24 4.03 0.78
CA SER A 61 8.25 5.51 0.71
C SER A 61 6.92 6.09 1.21
N LEU A 62 5.79 5.52 0.78
CA LEU A 62 4.46 5.95 1.21
C LEU A 62 4.23 5.66 2.69
N MET A 63 4.61 4.47 3.17
CA MET A 63 4.53 4.11 4.59
C MET A 63 5.27 5.14 5.46
N LYS A 64 6.51 5.48 5.09
CA LYS A 64 7.31 6.49 5.80
C LYS A 64 6.68 7.89 5.72
N LYS A 65 6.23 8.32 4.53
CA LYS A 65 5.64 9.65 4.32
C LYS A 65 4.33 9.84 5.10
N SER A 66 3.56 8.76 5.25
CA SER A 66 2.25 8.76 5.92
C SER A 66 2.31 8.32 7.38
N ASN A 67 3.50 8.18 7.97
CA ASN A 67 3.71 7.70 9.35
C ASN A 67 2.94 6.39 9.67
N LEU A 68 2.89 5.48 8.71
CA LEU A 68 2.27 4.17 8.87
C LEU A 68 3.29 3.16 9.40
N ILE A 69 2.81 2.20 10.19
CA ILE A 69 3.65 1.08 10.69
C ILE A 69 3.73 -0.04 9.64
N GLY A 70 2.69 -0.23 8.84
CA GLY A 70 2.66 -1.23 7.79
C GLY A 70 1.75 -0.84 6.64
N LEU A 71 1.96 -1.45 5.48
CA LEU A 71 1.22 -1.18 4.26
C LEU A 71 1.20 -2.41 3.35
N ALA A 72 0.03 -2.75 2.81
CA ALA A 72 -0.15 -3.86 1.87
C ALA A 72 -0.26 -3.35 0.42
N ALA A 73 0.19 -4.14 -0.57
CA ALA A 73 0.15 -3.74 -1.98
C ALA A 73 -1.26 -3.35 -2.50
N PRO A 74 -2.37 -3.99 -2.06
CA PRO A 74 -3.72 -3.54 -2.42
C PRO A 74 -3.99 -2.09 -2.00
N GLN A 75 -3.41 -1.61 -0.89
CA GLN A 75 -3.56 -0.23 -0.43
C GLN A 75 -2.88 0.81 -1.34
N VAL A 76 -2.03 0.37 -2.27
CA VAL A 76 -1.49 1.21 -3.36
C VAL A 76 -2.05 0.81 -4.74
N GLY A 77 -3.16 0.09 -4.77
CA GLY A 77 -3.87 -0.27 -6.00
C GLY A 77 -3.33 -1.50 -6.74
N ILE A 78 -2.42 -2.27 -6.12
CA ILE A 78 -1.83 -3.47 -6.74
C ILE A 78 -2.30 -4.75 -6.03
N PRO A 79 -3.00 -5.67 -6.72
CA PRO A 79 -3.60 -6.86 -6.11
C PRO A 79 -2.60 -8.01 -5.92
N PHE A 80 -1.42 -7.74 -5.36
CA PHE A 80 -0.41 -8.77 -5.04
C PHE A 80 -0.28 -9.01 -3.53
N GLN A 81 0.10 -10.24 -3.16
CA GLN A 81 0.37 -10.64 -1.78
C GLN A 81 1.75 -10.12 -1.33
N ILE A 82 1.84 -8.82 -1.13
CA ILE A 82 3.02 -8.15 -0.60
C ILE A 82 2.58 -7.22 0.52
N PHE A 83 3.30 -7.25 1.65
CA PHE A 83 3.20 -6.19 2.65
C PHE A 83 4.58 -5.77 3.14
N VAL A 84 4.66 -4.52 3.58
CA VAL A 84 5.83 -3.96 4.26
C VAL A 84 5.44 -3.57 5.68
N ILE A 85 6.38 -3.72 6.61
CA ILE A 85 6.20 -3.31 8.01
C ILE A 85 7.50 -2.70 8.54
N HIS A 86 7.36 -1.66 9.34
CA HIS A 86 8.46 -1.02 10.07
C HIS A 86 7.93 -0.29 11.30
N PHE A 87 8.46 -0.63 12.47
CA PHE A 87 8.10 0.00 13.73
C PHE A 87 9.35 0.37 14.54
N PRO A 88 10.02 1.50 14.21
CA PRO A 88 11.37 1.76 14.73
C PRO A 88 11.41 2.18 16.20
N ARG A 89 10.38 2.87 16.71
CA ARG A 89 10.37 3.38 18.09
C ARG A 89 8.94 3.41 18.64
N PRO A 90 8.48 2.32 19.27
CA PRO A 90 7.14 2.28 19.88
C PRO A 90 6.90 3.41 20.88
N SER A 91 7.94 3.75 21.66
CA SER A 91 7.91 4.82 22.67
C SER A 91 7.69 6.23 22.12
N HIS A 92 7.81 6.44 20.81
CA HIS A 92 7.45 7.72 20.19
C HIS A 92 5.92 7.86 20.05
N TYR A 93 5.19 6.74 19.95
CA TYR A 93 3.76 6.75 19.64
C TYR A 93 2.88 6.29 20.80
N PHE A 94 3.42 5.51 21.74
CA PHE A 94 2.65 4.87 22.82
C PHE A 94 3.34 5.03 24.18
N SER A 95 2.54 4.97 25.26
CA SER A 95 3.08 4.98 26.62
C SER A 95 3.81 3.67 26.94
N LYS A 96 4.67 3.68 27.97
CA LYS A 96 5.38 2.47 28.42
C LYS A 96 4.39 1.37 28.84
N GLU A 97 3.31 1.75 29.53
CA GLU A 97 2.26 0.83 29.96
C GLU A 97 1.58 0.18 28.76
N GLU A 98 1.21 0.96 27.74
CA GLU A 98 0.60 0.45 26.52
C GLU A 98 1.53 -0.50 25.75
N ILE A 99 2.81 -0.15 25.64
CA ILE A 99 3.83 -0.96 24.96
C ILE A 99 3.93 -2.33 25.64
N LEU A 100 4.00 -2.36 26.97
CA LEU A 100 4.07 -3.59 27.74
C LEU A 100 2.78 -4.41 27.62
N LEU A 101 1.62 -3.76 27.79
CA LEU A 101 0.31 -4.43 27.72
C LEU A 101 0.03 -5.04 26.34
N LYS A 102 0.45 -4.37 25.26
CA LYS A 102 0.21 -4.80 23.87
C LYS A 102 1.35 -5.63 23.29
N GLY A 103 2.43 -5.89 24.06
CA GLY A 103 3.60 -6.63 23.58
C GLY A 103 4.28 -5.97 22.37
N MET A 104 4.33 -4.64 22.35
CA MET A 104 4.89 -3.90 21.23
C MET A 104 6.41 -3.92 21.26
N GLU A 105 7.01 -4.29 20.14
CA GLU A 105 8.46 -4.33 20.00
C GLU A 105 8.95 -3.50 18.82
N HIS A 106 10.25 -3.24 18.80
CA HIS A 106 10.90 -2.66 17.64
C HIS A 106 10.83 -3.65 16.47
N VAL A 107 10.35 -3.19 15.32
CA VAL A 107 10.34 -3.98 14.07
C VAL A 107 11.16 -3.24 13.02
N GLU A 108 12.22 -3.90 12.55
CA GLU A 108 13.01 -3.40 11.42
C GLU A 108 12.20 -3.36 10.12
N ASN A 109 12.76 -2.77 9.06
CA ASN A 109 12.07 -2.68 7.77
C ASN A 109 11.97 -4.05 7.11
N HIS A 110 10.85 -4.75 7.28
CA HIS A 110 10.59 -6.04 6.65
C HIS A 110 9.71 -5.91 5.41
N VAL A 111 9.95 -6.79 4.45
CA VAL A 111 9.13 -6.98 3.24
C VAL A 111 8.77 -8.45 3.20
N TRP A 112 7.47 -8.74 3.13
CA TRP A 112 6.95 -10.09 3.04
C TRP A 112 6.24 -10.26 1.70
N ILE A 113 6.57 -11.33 0.99
CA ILE A 113 6.03 -11.67 -0.32
C ILE A 113 5.47 -13.08 -0.25
N ASN A 114 4.23 -13.25 -0.71
CA ASN A 114 3.45 -14.49 -0.60
C ASN A 114 3.43 -15.07 0.84
N PRO A 115 3.20 -14.25 1.89
CA PRO A 115 3.23 -14.73 3.26
C PRO A 115 2.03 -15.64 3.56
N GLU A 116 2.26 -16.64 4.41
CA GLU A 116 1.22 -17.45 5.04
C GLU A 116 1.32 -17.31 6.56
N LEU A 117 0.17 -17.12 7.22
CA LEU A 117 0.08 -17.05 8.67
C LEU A 117 -0.43 -18.39 9.18
N MET A 118 0.41 -19.10 9.94
CA MET A 118 0.07 -20.38 10.57
C MET A 118 -0.39 -20.12 12.02
N PHE A 119 -1.41 -20.85 12.47
CA PHE A 119 -1.97 -20.79 13.82
C PHE A 119 -1.86 -22.15 14.52
#